data_AF-A0A955FYZ2-F1
#
_entry.id   AF-A0A955FYZ2-F1
#
_cell.length_a   1.000
_cell.length_b   1.000
_cell.length_c   1.000
_cell.angle_alpha   90.00
_cell.angle_beta   90.00
_cell.angle_gamma   90.00
#
_symmetry.space_group_name_H-M   'P 1'
#
loop_
_entity.id
_entity.type
_entity.pdbx_description
1 polymer ?
#
loop_
_entity_poly.entity_id
_entity_poly.type
_entity_poly.pdbx_seq_one_letter_code
_entity_poly.pdbx_strand_id
1 'polypeptide(L)'
;TGKYLLFMGVDTRLSSRSISQLVDYAREKHLSMVSVLPRKGGHFDVGSLFSTLRFFWQLTTPRFVEMPVASALWLIQANTLEKLHGFKEVANNIEPERTFAQKLAAKHTYRFLISNQTLGIFYAKKWSSQIETSVRIWYPLLDMQPGRVLLAVFGQYLFVFLPYVVVISYLFTQQNDLAAIISAIIIVLQLIAYGIYIIKTQARAKLLVILFYPIVALQETSLILTSFVQYEFGTVNWKGRNICYPILSPRSWRD
;
A
#
# COMPACT_ATOMS: atom_id res chain seq x y z
N THR A 1 11.93 -23.60 -20.40
CA THR A 1 11.43 -22.87 -19.22
C THR A 1 11.76 -21.39 -19.35
N GLY A 2 10.87 -20.49 -18.86
CA GLY A 2 11.05 -19.04 -19.01
C GLY A 2 12.06 -18.46 -18.02
N LYS A 3 12.88 -17.47 -18.46
CA LYS A 3 13.91 -16.82 -17.61
C LYS A 3 13.32 -15.89 -16.55
N TYR A 4 12.18 -15.27 -16.87
CA TYR A 4 11.43 -14.40 -15.97
C TYR A 4 10.02 -14.95 -15.78
N LEU A 5 9.52 -14.78 -14.56
CA LEU A 5 8.15 -15.10 -14.18
C LEU A 5 7.44 -13.77 -13.89
N LEU A 6 6.30 -13.56 -14.56
CA LEU A 6 5.46 -12.38 -14.38
C LEU A 6 4.20 -12.79 -13.63
N PHE A 7 3.97 -12.16 -12.48
CA PHE A 7 2.75 -12.29 -11.70
C PHE A 7 1.92 -11.02 -11.88
N MET A 8 0.64 -11.19 -12.20
CA MET A 8 -0.25 -10.09 -12.51
C MET A 8 -1.64 -10.35 -11.95
N GLY A 9 -2.21 -9.35 -11.28
CA GLY A 9 -3.60 -9.37 -10.83
C GLY A 9 -4.57 -9.32 -12.01
N VAL A 10 -5.73 -9.97 -11.86
CA VAL A 10 -6.74 -10.09 -12.92
C VAL A 10 -7.32 -8.75 -13.41
N ASP A 11 -7.30 -7.71 -12.57
CA ASP A 11 -7.78 -6.36 -12.97
C ASP A 11 -6.67 -5.43 -13.47
N THR A 12 -5.44 -5.94 -13.61
CA THR A 12 -4.32 -5.20 -14.20
C THR A 12 -4.40 -5.23 -15.73
N ARG A 13 -4.25 -4.07 -16.35
CA ARG A 13 -4.26 -3.88 -17.80
C ARG A 13 -2.88 -3.43 -18.26
N LEU A 14 -2.42 -4.01 -19.37
CA LEU A 14 -1.11 -3.73 -19.96
C LEU A 14 -1.28 -3.15 -21.35
N SER A 15 -0.34 -2.29 -21.75
CA SER A 15 -0.14 -1.95 -23.15
C SER A 15 0.63 -3.07 -23.84
N SER A 16 0.61 -3.10 -25.17
CA SER A 16 1.32 -4.11 -25.97
C SER A 16 2.84 -4.15 -25.71
N ARG A 17 3.42 -3.06 -25.17
CA ARG A 17 4.87 -2.93 -24.93
C ARG A 17 5.26 -3.08 -23.45
N SER A 18 4.30 -3.12 -22.52
CA SER A 18 4.58 -3.11 -21.07
C SER A 18 5.51 -4.23 -20.61
N ILE A 19 5.29 -5.45 -21.09
CA ILE A 19 6.08 -6.62 -20.67
C ILE A 19 7.52 -6.50 -21.18
N SER A 20 7.70 -6.18 -22.46
CA SER A 20 9.04 -6.02 -23.04
C SER A 20 9.82 -4.93 -22.34
N GLN A 21 9.22 -3.76 -22.13
CA GLN A 21 9.85 -2.66 -21.39
C GLN A 21 10.25 -3.04 -19.96
N LEU A 22 9.40 -3.81 -19.26
CA LEU A 22 9.69 -4.23 -17.89
C LEU A 22 10.86 -5.23 -17.84
N VAL A 23 10.90 -6.18 -18.76
CA VAL A 23 11.99 -7.16 -18.87
C VAL A 23 13.29 -6.46 -19.28
N ASP A 24 13.24 -5.56 -20.25
CA ASP A 24 14.41 -4.80 -20.71
C ASP A 24 14.97 -3.93 -19.58
N TYR A 25 14.10 -3.23 -18.84
CA TYR A 25 14.49 -2.47 -17.65
C TYR A 25 15.14 -3.36 -16.59
N ALA A 26 14.54 -4.50 -16.27
CA ALA A 26 15.10 -5.43 -15.29
C ALA A 26 16.48 -5.96 -15.73
N ARG A 27 16.67 -6.23 -17.02
CA ARG A 27 17.96 -6.68 -17.57
C ARG A 27 19.00 -5.58 -17.53
N GLU A 28 18.67 -4.38 -18.00
CA GLU A 28 19.58 -3.23 -18.05
C GLU A 28 20.05 -2.82 -16.65
N LYS A 29 19.16 -2.89 -15.65
CA LYS A 29 19.49 -2.55 -14.25
C LYS A 29 19.95 -3.75 -13.41
N HIS A 30 20.18 -4.91 -14.03
CA HIS A 30 20.60 -6.15 -13.35
C HIS A 30 19.72 -6.53 -12.15
N LEU A 31 18.41 -6.37 -12.29
CA LEU A 31 17.44 -6.61 -11.22
C LEU A 31 16.95 -8.05 -11.25
N SER A 32 16.85 -8.64 -10.05
CA SER A 32 16.27 -9.96 -9.86
C SER A 32 14.74 -9.90 -9.71
N MET A 33 14.21 -8.77 -9.22
CA MET A 33 12.78 -8.57 -9.05
C MET A 33 12.39 -7.11 -9.25
N VAL A 34 11.25 -6.88 -9.91
CA VAL A 34 10.63 -5.56 -10.09
C VAL A 34 9.17 -5.65 -9.74
N SER A 35 8.68 -4.78 -8.85
CA SER A 35 7.25 -4.61 -8.65
C SER A 35 6.79 -3.28 -9.23
N VAL A 36 5.56 -3.26 -9.74
CA VAL A 36 5.00 -2.07 -10.37
C VAL A 36 3.66 -1.75 -9.74
N LEU A 37 3.53 -0.54 -9.19
CA LEU A 37 2.26 0.04 -8.83
C LEU A 37 1.58 0.56 -10.11
N PRO A 38 0.47 -0.04 -10.56
CA PRO A 38 -0.25 0.46 -11.72
C PRO A 38 -0.84 1.83 -11.43
N ARG A 39 -0.95 2.68 -12.45
CA ARG A 39 -1.73 3.91 -12.33
C ARG A 39 -3.20 3.60 -12.45
N LYS A 40 -4.04 4.33 -11.71
CA LYS A 40 -5.49 4.26 -11.93
C LYS A 40 -5.80 4.87 -13.30
N GLY A 41 -6.22 4.03 -14.24
CA GLY A 41 -6.66 4.43 -15.58
C GLY A 41 -8.18 4.55 -15.60
N GLY A 42 -8.73 5.63 -16.17
CA GLY A 42 -10.17 5.80 -16.34
C GLY A 42 -10.71 7.21 -16.07
N HIS A 43 -12.03 7.34 -16.13
CA HIS A 43 -12.78 8.55 -15.76
C HIS A 43 -12.71 8.79 -14.25
N PHE A 44 -12.82 10.05 -13.85
CA PHE A 44 -12.94 10.42 -12.45
C PHE A 44 -14.22 9.82 -11.86
N ASP A 45 -14.09 8.96 -10.85
CA ASP A 45 -15.19 8.36 -10.11
C ASP A 45 -15.10 8.71 -8.62
N VAL A 46 -16.19 8.55 -7.87
CA VAL A 46 -16.21 8.78 -6.41
C VAL A 46 -15.17 7.90 -5.70
N GLY A 47 -14.92 6.69 -6.22
CA GLY A 47 -13.87 5.80 -5.73
C GLY A 47 -12.45 6.35 -5.87
N SER A 48 -12.22 7.38 -6.69
CA SER A 48 -10.93 8.09 -6.80
C SER A 48 -10.73 9.13 -5.70
N LEU A 49 -11.82 9.63 -5.10
CA LEU A 49 -11.77 10.53 -3.94
C LEU A 49 -11.40 9.78 -2.66
N PHE A 50 -11.90 8.55 -2.54
CA PHE A 50 -11.78 7.74 -1.32
C PHE A 50 -10.79 6.58 -1.45
N SER A 51 -9.79 6.71 -2.34
CA SER A 51 -8.78 5.68 -2.54
C SER A 51 -7.99 5.44 -1.25
N THR A 52 -7.81 4.19 -0.88
CA THR A 52 -7.10 3.77 0.34
C THR A 52 -5.68 4.33 0.41
N LEU A 53 -5.21 4.68 1.61
CA LEU A 53 -3.88 5.28 1.83
C LEU A 53 -2.75 4.26 1.94
N ARG A 54 -3.02 2.96 1.78
CA ARG A 54 -1.98 1.91 1.82
C ARG A 54 -0.69 2.28 1.09
N PHE A 55 -0.77 2.61 -0.21
CA PHE A 55 0.43 2.95 -0.98
C PHE A 55 0.97 4.36 -0.66
N PHE A 56 0.12 5.25 -0.14
CA PHE A 56 0.58 6.55 0.35
C PHE A 56 1.56 6.35 1.51
N TRP A 57 1.22 5.51 2.50
CA TRP A 57 2.11 5.20 3.62
C TRP A 57 3.41 4.51 3.17
N GLN A 58 3.34 3.55 2.24
CA GLN A 58 4.55 2.90 1.73
C GLN A 58 5.48 3.82 0.92
N LEU A 59 4.93 4.88 0.30
CA LEU A 59 5.71 5.81 -0.52
C LEU A 59 6.25 7.00 0.27
N THR A 60 5.56 7.40 1.34
CA THR A 60 5.96 8.51 2.22
C THR A 60 6.87 8.05 3.35
N THR A 61 6.77 6.78 3.75
CA THR A 61 7.66 6.18 4.73
C THR A 61 9.07 5.99 4.14
N PRO A 62 10.14 6.35 4.88
CA PRO A 62 11.49 6.15 4.39
C PRO A 62 11.79 4.68 4.06
N ARG A 63 12.55 4.44 2.99
CA ARG A 63 12.84 3.09 2.46
C ARG A 63 13.56 2.16 3.44
N PHE A 64 14.27 2.73 4.41
CA PHE A 64 14.94 1.95 5.45
C PHE A 64 13.96 1.41 6.50
N VAL A 65 12.78 2.02 6.63
CA VAL A 65 11.69 1.53 7.50
C VAL A 65 10.86 0.51 6.76
N GLU A 66 10.45 0.82 5.52
CA GLU A 66 9.60 -0.05 4.74
C GLU A 66 9.93 0.01 3.24
N MET A 67 10.11 -1.16 2.63
CA MET A 67 10.26 -1.25 1.18
C MET A 67 8.87 -1.27 0.53
N PRO A 68 8.56 -0.35 -0.40
CA PRO A 68 7.29 -0.37 -1.10
C PRO A 68 7.20 -1.59 -2.00
N VAL A 69 6.05 -2.25 -2.01
CA VAL A 69 5.78 -3.48 -2.80
C VAL A 69 4.37 -3.45 -3.33
N ALA A 70 4.22 -3.70 -4.63
CA ALA A 70 2.92 -3.80 -5.29
C ALA A 70 2.67 -5.24 -5.79
N SER A 71 1.62 -5.86 -5.27
CA SER A 71 1.17 -7.22 -5.67
C SER A 71 0.42 -7.24 -7.00
N ALA A 72 0.00 -6.07 -7.50
CA ALA A 72 -0.82 -5.97 -8.71
C ALA A 72 -0.06 -6.41 -9.98
N LEU A 73 1.25 -6.14 -10.03
CA LEU A 73 2.14 -6.66 -11.05
C LEU A 73 3.57 -6.72 -10.51
N TRP A 74 4.21 -7.87 -10.64
CA TRP A 74 5.63 -8.01 -10.33
C TRP A 74 6.29 -9.08 -11.18
N LEU A 75 7.56 -8.85 -11.49
CA LEU A 75 8.43 -9.68 -12.31
C LEU A 75 9.56 -10.20 -11.41
N ILE A 76 9.89 -11.49 -11.50
CA ILE A 76 11.03 -12.08 -10.81
C ILE A 76 11.79 -13.04 -11.75
N GLN A 77 13.10 -13.14 -11.59
CA GLN A 77 13.90 -14.16 -12.28
C GLN A 77 13.58 -15.55 -11.73
N ALA A 78 13.37 -16.52 -12.63
CA ALA A 78 13.03 -17.90 -12.24
C ALA A 78 14.09 -18.50 -11.30
N ASN A 79 15.37 -18.39 -11.66
CA ASN A 79 16.48 -18.87 -10.84
C ASN A 79 16.54 -18.20 -9.45
N THR A 80 16.14 -16.94 -9.34
CA THR A 80 16.11 -16.23 -8.05
C THR A 80 14.97 -16.75 -7.18
N LEU A 81 13.79 -16.99 -7.76
CA LEU A 81 12.66 -17.58 -7.03
C LEU A 81 13.01 -19.00 -6.52
N GLU A 82 13.69 -19.80 -7.33
CA GLU A 82 14.18 -21.13 -6.92
C GLU A 82 15.19 -21.05 -5.78
N LYS A 83 16.16 -20.12 -5.85
CA LYS A 83 17.11 -19.85 -4.76
C LYS A 83 16.44 -19.37 -3.46
N LEU A 84 15.22 -18.85 -3.55
CA LEU A 84 14.39 -18.44 -2.42
C LEU A 84 13.42 -19.56 -1.98
N HIS A 85 13.63 -20.80 -2.44
CA HIS A 85 12.80 -21.99 -2.17
C HIS A 85 11.33 -21.86 -2.64
N GLY A 86 11.07 -20.94 -3.57
CA GLY A 86 9.75 -20.70 -4.12
C GLY A 86 8.73 -20.25 -3.06
N PHE A 87 7.46 -20.57 -3.29
CA PHE A 87 6.36 -20.15 -2.42
C PHE A 87 6.16 -21.02 -1.18
N LYS A 88 6.89 -22.13 -1.03
CA LYS A 88 6.71 -23.07 0.09
C LYS A 88 7.03 -22.41 1.44
N GLU A 89 8.08 -21.59 1.49
CA GLU A 89 8.47 -20.87 2.72
C GLU A 89 7.49 -19.75 3.12
N VAL A 90 6.74 -19.22 2.16
CA VAL A 90 5.89 -18.02 2.33
C VAL A 90 4.40 -18.34 2.16
N ALA A 91 4.03 -19.61 2.23
CA ALA A 91 2.65 -20.08 2.03
C ALA A 91 1.65 -19.48 3.03
N ASN A 92 2.12 -19.19 4.25
CA ASN A 92 1.30 -18.60 5.31
C ASN A 92 1.35 -17.05 5.33
N ASN A 93 2.04 -16.43 4.37
CA ASN A 93 2.09 -14.98 4.26
C ASN A 93 1.03 -14.50 3.25
N ILE A 94 0.26 -13.48 3.63
CA ILE A 94 -0.73 -12.85 2.75
C ILE A 94 -0.06 -12.14 1.56
N GLU A 95 1.16 -11.62 1.75
CA GLU A 95 1.93 -10.88 0.75
C GLU A 95 3.30 -11.53 0.55
N PRO A 96 3.37 -12.73 -0.06
CA PRO A 96 4.62 -13.46 -0.26
C PRO A 96 5.66 -12.63 -1.04
N GLU A 97 5.22 -11.82 -2.00
CA GLU A 97 6.04 -10.89 -2.77
C GLU A 97 6.79 -9.88 -1.89
N ARG A 98 6.21 -9.48 -0.76
CA ARG A 98 6.84 -8.56 0.19
C ARG A 98 8.09 -9.17 0.82
N THR A 99 7.99 -10.44 1.20
CA THR A 99 9.11 -11.20 1.77
C THR A 99 10.26 -11.31 0.78
N PHE A 100 9.96 -11.61 -0.49
CA PHE A 100 10.98 -11.67 -1.55
C PHE A 100 11.60 -10.29 -1.81
N ALA A 101 10.78 -9.26 -1.92
CA ALA A 101 11.23 -7.89 -2.15
C ALA A 101 12.18 -7.40 -1.05
N GLN A 102 11.89 -7.68 0.23
CA GLN A 102 12.76 -7.34 1.35
C GLN A 102 14.13 -8.07 1.26
N LYS A 103 14.12 -9.39 1.04
CA LYS A 103 15.35 -10.19 0.88
C LYS A 103 16.22 -9.70 -0.30
N LEU A 104 15.59 -9.25 -1.39
CA LEU A 104 16.28 -8.78 -2.60
C LEU A 104 16.68 -7.29 -2.53
N ALA A 105 15.93 -6.47 -1.77
CA ALA A 105 16.26 -5.08 -1.52
C ALA A 105 17.58 -4.93 -0.75
N ALA A 106 17.81 -5.80 0.25
CA ALA A 106 19.07 -5.87 0.98
C ALA A 106 20.27 -6.17 0.06
N LYS A 107 20.05 -6.84 -1.07
CA LYS A 107 21.05 -7.14 -2.10
C LYS A 107 21.08 -6.11 -3.24
N HIS A 108 20.32 -5.02 -3.13
CA HIS A 108 20.13 -4.02 -4.18
C HIS A 108 19.60 -4.54 -5.53
N THR A 109 19.04 -5.76 -5.57
CA THR A 109 18.54 -6.41 -6.80
C THR A 109 17.02 -6.28 -6.96
N TYR A 110 16.38 -5.45 -6.14
CA TYR A 110 14.96 -5.14 -6.19
C TYR A 110 14.71 -3.66 -6.53
N ARG A 111 13.67 -3.40 -7.33
CA ARG A 111 13.12 -2.05 -7.54
C ARG A 111 11.60 -2.06 -7.51
N PHE A 112 11.06 -0.99 -6.93
CA PHE A 112 9.66 -0.63 -7.00
C PHE A 112 9.48 0.48 -8.03
N LEU A 113 8.54 0.33 -8.95
CA LEU A 113 8.21 1.31 -9.97
C LEU A 113 6.77 1.79 -9.80
N ILE A 114 6.54 3.07 -10.08
CA ILE A 114 5.20 3.60 -10.30
C ILE A 114 5.02 3.66 -11.82
N SER A 115 3.94 3.06 -12.31
CA SER A 115 3.63 3.06 -13.74
C SER A 115 3.47 4.47 -14.27
N ASN A 116 3.65 4.65 -15.58
CA ASN A 116 3.38 5.90 -16.29
C ASN A 116 2.74 5.57 -17.65
N GLN A 117 2.42 6.61 -18.44
CA GLN A 117 1.79 6.41 -19.75
C GLN A 117 2.69 5.58 -20.69
N THR A 118 4.00 5.75 -20.61
CA THR A 118 4.98 5.02 -21.42
C THR A 118 5.05 3.54 -21.08
N LEU A 119 5.09 3.20 -19.78
CA LEU A 119 5.08 1.83 -19.28
C LEU A 119 3.73 1.16 -19.52
N GLY A 120 2.64 1.93 -19.52
CA GLY A 120 1.31 1.48 -19.95
C GLY A 120 0.65 0.46 -19.03
N ILE A 121 0.99 0.45 -17.74
CA ILE A 121 0.41 -0.48 -16.75
C ILE A 121 -0.65 0.26 -15.94
N PHE A 122 -1.90 -0.18 -16.08
CA PHE A 122 -3.07 0.45 -15.47
C PHE A 122 -3.86 -0.55 -14.64
N TYR A 123 -4.66 -0.04 -13.71
CA TYR A 123 -5.54 -0.87 -12.90
C TYR A 123 -6.97 -0.36 -12.85
N ALA A 124 -7.91 -1.29 -12.91
CA ALA A 124 -9.35 -1.04 -12.93
C ALA A 124 -10.05 -1.71 -11.73
N LYS A 125 -9.56 -1.49 -10.48
CA LYS A 125 -10.34 -1.91 -9.31
C LYS A 125 -11.50 -0.99 -9.04
N LYS A 126 -12.61 -1.61 -8.66
CA LYS A 126 -13.65 -0.97 -7.87
C LYS A 126 -13.12 -0.61 -6.48
N TRP A 127 -13.56 0.53 -5.96
CA TRP A 127 -13.23 1.01 -4.63
C TRP A 127 -13.62 0.03 -3.51
N SER A 128 -14.80 -0.60 -3.60
CA SER A 128 -15.23 -1.62 -2.63
C SER A 128 -14.23 -2.77 -2.49
N SER A 129 -13.67 -3.23 -3.62
CA SER A 129 -12.67 -4.29 -3.62
C SER A 129 -11.29 -3.80 -3.09
N GLN A 130 -11.02 -2.48 -3.13
CA GLN A 130 -9.86 -1.90 -2.43
C GLN A 130 -10.07 -1.95 -0.92
N ILE A 131 -11.25 -1.57 -0.44
CA ILE A 131 -11.62 -1.67 0.98
C ILE A 131 -11.48 -3.10 1.50
N GLU A 132 -12.08 -4.08 0.81
CA GLU A 132 -11.95 -5.51 1.16
C GLU A 132 -10.49 -5.98 1.18
N THR A 133 -9.65 -5.40 0.33
CA THR A 133 -8.22 -5.71 0.30
C THR A 133 -7.50 -5.10 1.49
N SER A 134 -7.80 -3.84 1.85
CA SER A 134 -7.23 -3.17 3.02
C SER A 134 -7.61 -3.88 4.32
N VAL A 135 -8.87 -4.29 4.50
CA VAL A 135 -9.32 -5.05 5.69
C VAL A 135 -8.55 -6.35 5.84
N ARG A 136 -8.20 -7.02 4.74
CA ARG A 136 -7.44 -8.28 4.80
C ARG A 136 -5.96 -8.09 5.15
N ILE A 137 -5.42 -6.89 4.98
CA ILE A 137 -3.96 -6.68 4.94
C ILE A 137 -3.46 -5.84 6.11
N TRP A 138 -4.26 -4.91 6.64
CA TRP A 138 -3.81 -3.99 7.68
C TRP A 138 -3.34 -4.68 8.97
N TYR A 139 -4.14 -5.56 9.55
CA TYR A 139 -3.74 -6.23 10.80
C TYR A 139 -2.53 -7.16 10.64
N PRO A 140 -2.45 -7.98 9.58
CA PRO A 140 -1.26 -8.77 9.28
C PRO A 140 -0.01 -7.94 8.99
N LEU A 141 -0.15 -6.76 8.35
CA LEU A 141 0.96 -5.81 8.18
C LEU A 141 1.50 -5.28 9.51
N LEU A 142 0.64 -5.23 10.53
CA LEU A 142 0.99 -4.83 11.90
C LEU A 142 1.37 -6.04 12.76
N ASP A 143 1.89 -7.09 12.13
CA ASP A 143 2.33 -8.36 12.74
C ASP A 143 1.28 -9.02 13.64
N MET A 144 -0.02 -8.73 13.42
CA MET A 144 -1.12 -9.20 14.26
C MET A 144 -0.91 -8.87 15.75
N GLN A 145 -0.37 -7.69 16.03
CA GLN A 145 -0.14 -7.22 17.40
C GLN A 145 -1.10 -6.08 17.73
N PRO A 146 -2.01 -6.24 18.72
CA PRO A 146 -2.94 -5.19 19.11
C PRO A 146 -2.22 -3.88 19.53
N GLY A 147 -1.07 -3.99 20.19
CA GLY A 147 -0.25 -2.84 20.56
C GLY A 147 0.22 -2.02 19.35
N ARG A 148 0.54 -2.68 18.22
CA ARG A 148 0.93 -1.98 16.99
C ARG A 148 -0.25 -1.34 16.29
N VAL A 149 -1.45 -1.92 16.39
CA VAL A 149 -2.69 -1.29 15.94
C VAL A 149 -2.95 0.00 16.71
N LEU A 150 -2.83 -0.05 18.05
CA LEU A 150 -2.98 1.14 18.89
C LEU A 150 -1.95 2.21 18.54
N LEU A 151 -0.69 1.83 18.36
CA LEU A 151 0.37 2.77 17.93
C LEU A 151 0.08 3.38 16.56
N ALA A 152 -0.40 2.60 15.59
CA ALA A 152 -0.74 3.10 14.26
C ALA A 152 -1.91 4.08 14.30
N VAL A 153 -2.98 3.75 15.02
CA VAL A 153 -4.16 4.62 15.20
C VAL A 153 -3.79 5.88 15.96
N PHE A 154 -3.03 5.76 17.05
CA PHE A 154 -2.56 6.90 17.83
C PHE A 154 -1.61 7.79 17.01
N GLY A 155 -0.71 7.21 16.23
CA GLY A 155 0.14 7.94 15.30
C GLY A 155 -0.68 8.70 14.25
N GLN A 156 -1.69 8.07 13.65
CA GLN A 156 -2.61 8.77 12.75
C GLN A 156 -3.35 9.91 13.47
N TYR A 157 -3.81 9.71 14.70
CA TYR A 157 -4.40 10.78 15.51
C TYR A 157 -3.44 11.95 15.73
N LEU A 158 -2.25 11.67 16.25
CA LEU A 158 -1.26 12.69 16.61
C LEU A 158 -0.77 13.48 15.39
N PHE A 159 -0.45 12.78 14.30
CA PHE A 159 0.14 13.42 13.15
C PHE A 159 -0.90 13.95 12.18
N VAL A 160 -2.01 13.26 11.94
CA VAL A 160 -3.01 13.69 10.96
C VAL A 160 -4.08 14.56 11.61
N PHE A 161 -4.73 14.11 12.68
CA PHE A 161 -5.95 14.76 13.17
C PHE A 161 -5.69 15.90 14.18
N LEU A 162 -4.73 15.75 15.08
CA LEU A 162 -4.43 16.74 16.12
C LEU A 162 -4.14 18.14 15.56
N PRO A 163 -3.37 18.32 14.45
CA PRO A 163 -3.16 19.64 13.86
C PRO A 163 -4.47 20.34 13.48
N TYR A 164 -5.46 19.61 12.94
CA TYR A 164 -6.77 20.18 12.62
C TYR A 164 -7.54 20.58 13.87
N VAL A 165 -7.50 19.73 14.92
CA VAL A 165 -8.14 20.04 16.20
C VAL A 165 -7.56 21.32 16.82
N VAL A 166 -6.24 21.47 16.80
CA VAL A 166 -5.56 22.67 17.33
C VAL A 166 -5.94 23.92 16.55
N VAL A 167 -5.93 23.88 15.21
CA VAL A 167 -6.32 25.03 14.38
C VAL A 167 -7.79 25.39 14.60
N ILE A 168 -8.69 24.40 14.65
CA ILE A 168 -10.12 24.64 14.90
C ILE A 168 -10.33 25.22 16.30
N SER A 169 -9.68 24.67 17.33
CA SER A 169 -9.74 25.19 18.70
C SER A 169 -9.26 26.63 18.79
N TYR A 170 -8.20 26.97 18.07
CA TYR A 170 -7.66 28.33 17.99
C TYR A 170 -8.70 29.32 17.43
N LEU A 171 -9.48 28.93 16.42
CA LEU A 171 -10.53 29.80 15.87
C LEU A 171 -11.61 30.19 16.89
N PHE A 172 -11.85 29.36 17.90
CA PHE A 172 -12.83 29.64 18.97
C PHE A 172 -12.24 30.31 20.19
N THR A 173 -11.02 29.94 20.57
CA THR A 173 -10.41 30.35 21.85
C THR A 173 -9.43 31.50 21.71
N GLN A 174 -8.82 31.68 20.53
CA GLN A 174 -7.72 32.61 20.27
C GLN A 174 -6.55 32.44 21.27
N GLN A 175 -6.32 31.19 21.72
CA GLN A 175 -5.24 30.84 22.65
C GLN A 175 -4.17 30.01 21.95
N ASN A 176 -2.91 30.21 22.32
CA ASN A 176 -1.74 29.47 21.85
C ASN A 176 -1.42 29.63 20.35
N ASP A 177 -1.20 30.88 19.92
CA ASP A 177 -0.87 31.27 18.54
C ASP A 177 0.23 30.41 17.92
N LEU A 178 1.31 30.15 18.68
CA LEU A 178 2.43 29.34 18.21
C LEU A 178 2.00 27.91 17.83
N ALA A 179 1.15 27.27 18.65
CA ALA A 179 0.66 25.93 18.39
C ALA A 179 -0.26 25.90 17.15
N ALA A 180 -1.08 26.95 16.96
CA ALA A 180 -1.94 27.11 15.80
C ALA A 180 -1.12 27.29 14.50
N ILE A 181 -0.08 28.13 14.53
CA ILE A 181 0.83 28.36 13.39
C ILE A 181 1.55 27.07 13.00
N ILE A 182 2.14 26.37 13.98
CA ILE A 182 2.82 25.08 13.74
C ILE A 182 1.85 24.06 13.14
N SER A 183 0.64 23.96 13.69
CA SER A 183 -0.39 23.04 13.21
C SER A 183 -0.85 23.37 11.78
N ALA A 184 -1.01 24.65 11.46
CA ALA A 184 -1.33 25.10 10.10
C ALA A 184 -0.24 24.72 9.09
N ILE A 185 1.04 24.91 9.45
CA ILE A 185 2.18 24.50 8.62
C ILE A 185 2.16 22.98 8.40
N ILE A 186 1.92 22.19 9.45
CA ILE A 186 1.83 20.73 9.35
C ILE A 186 0.71 20.30 8.41
N ILE A 187 -0.48 20.92 8.50
CA ILE A 187 -1.60 20.65 7.59
C ILE A 187 -1.21 20.94 6.14
N VAL A 188 -0.57 22.09 5.87
CA VAL A 188 -0.12 22.44 4.52
C VAL A 188 0.88 21.41 3.98
N LEU A 189 1.86 20.99 4.79
CA LEU A 189 2.83 19.98 4.39
C LEU A 189 2.17 18.63 4.08
N GLN A 190 1.16 18.22 4.86
CA GLN A 190 0.40 17.00 4.59
C GLN A 190 -0.38 17.07 3.29
N LEU A 191 -1.05 18.19 3.02
CA LEU A 191 -1.78 18.40 1.78
C LEU A 191 -0.83 18.39 0.56
N ILE A 192 0.36 18.98 0.69
CA ILE A 192 1.40 18.91 -0.35
C ILE A 192 1.85 17.45 -0.58
N ALA A 193 2.17 16.72 0.49
CA ALA A 193 2.61 15.33 0.39
C ALA A 193 1.54 14.45 -0.26
N TYR A 194 0.29 14.59 0.16
CA TYR A 194 -0.84 13.87 -0.44
C TYR A 194 -1.09 14.29 -1.89
N GLY A 195 -0.97 15.58 -2.21
CA GLY A 195 -1.05 16.08 -3.59
C GLY A 195 0.00 15.46 -4.51
N ILE A 196 1.26 15.40 -4.08
CA ILE A 196 2.34 14.75 -4.83
C ILE A 196 2.01 13.27 -5.07
N TYR A 197 1.50 12.57 -4.05
CA TYR A 197 1.08 11.17 -4.19
C TYR A 197 -0.02 10.99 -5.23
N ILE A 198 -1.07 11.81 -5.17
CA ILE A 198 -2.21 11.74 -6.10
C ILE A 198 -1.77 12.03 -7.54
N ILE A 199 -0.93 13.05 -7.75
CA ILE A 199 -0.39 13.39 -9.09
C ILE A 199 0.42 12.23 -9.67
N LYS A 200 1.23 11.54 -8.83
CA LYS A 200 2.06 10.41 -9.29
C LYS A 200 1.26 9.15 -9.56
N THR A 201 0.22 8.87 -8.79
CA THR A 201 -0.49 7.58 -8.83
C THR A 201 -1.78 7.61 -9.66
N GLN A 202 -2.41 8.77 -9.82
CA GLN A 202 -3.63 8.92 -10.59
C GLN A 202 -3.34 9.56 -11.96
N ALA A 203 -4.00 9.08 -13.02
CA ALA A 203 -3.81 9.62 -14.37
C ALA A 203 -4.40 11.03 -14.54
N ARG A 204 -5.49 11.34 -13.84
CA ARG A 204 -6.24 12.60 -13.90
C ARG A 204 -6.55 13.10 -12.49
N ALA A 205 -5.51 13.58 -11.80
CA ALA A 205 -5.64 14.18 -10.49
C ALA A 205 -6.43 15.50 -10.57
N LYS A 206 -7.48 15.66 -9.75
CA LYS A 206 -8.11 16.96 -9.51
C LYS A 206 -7.55 17.53 -8.21
N LEU A 207 -7.17 18.81 -8.19
CA LEU A 207 -6.66 19.48 -6.99
C LEU A 207 -7.65 19.38 -5.82
N LEU A 208 -8.95 19.37 -6.10
CA LEU A 208 -10.01 19.21 -5.10
C LEU A 208 -9.91 17.90 -4.30
N VAL A 209 -9.34 16.83 -4.87
CA VAL A 209 -9.13 15.54 -4.17
C VAL A 209 -8.21 15.72 -2.96
N ILE A 210 -7.27 16.67 -3.04
CA ILE A 210 -6.27 16.90 -1.99
C ILE A 210 -6.96 17.32 -0.68
N LEU A 211 -8.04 18.10 -0.79
CA LEU A 211 -8.81 18.57 0.37
C LEU A 211 -9.55 17.45 1.10
N PHE A 212 -9.75 16.29 0.47
CA PHE A 212 -10.38 15.12 1.09
C PHE A 212 -9.40 14.30 1.94
N TYR A 213 -8.10 14.64 1.98
CA TYR A 213 -7.10 13.93 2.77
C TYR A 213 -7.54 13.56 4.21
N PRO A 214 -8.05 14.48 5.06
CA PRO A 214 -8.48 14.12 6.42
C PRO A 214 -9.60 13.08 6.45
N ILE A 215 -10.52 13.12 5.47
CA ILE A 215 -11.62 12.16 5.37
C ILE A 215 -11.08 10.79 4.94
N VAL A 216 -10.15 10.76 3.98
CA VAL A 216 -9.50 9.51 3.55
C VAL A 216 -8.64 8.92 4.68
N ALA A 217 -7.96 9.76 5.46
CA ALA A 217 -7.23 9.31 6.65
C ALA A 217 -8.16 8.67 7.67
N LEU A 218 -9.35 9.24 7.89
CA LEU A 218 -10.35 8.70 8.82
C LEU A 218 -10.89 7.35 8.34
N GLN A 219 -11.12 7.22 7.03
CA GLN A 219 -11.43 5.94 6.42
C GLN A 219 -10.31 4.92 6.69
N GLU A 220 -9.05 5.30 6.51
CA GLU A 220 -7.92 4.39 6.75
C GLU A 220 -7.85 3.93 8.22
N THR A 221 -8.04 4.84 9.18
CA THR A 221 -8.12 4.50 10.61
C THR A 221 -9.23 3.48 10.86
N SER A 222 -10.40 3.71 10.26
CA SER A 222 -11.56 2.81 10.37
C SER A 222 -11.26 1.43 9.76
N LEU A 223 -10.53 1.37 8.64
CA LEU A 223 -10.11 0.12 8.00
C LEU A 223 -9.10 -0.66 8.85
N ILE A 224 -8.16 0.03 9.51
CA ILE A 224 -7.20 -0.58 10.43
C ILE A 224 -7.94 -1.23 11.62
N LEU A 225 -8.87 -0.49 12.25
CA LEU A 225 -9.66 -1.00 13.37
C LEU A 225 -10.58 -2.15 12.94
N THR A 226 -11.22 -2.04 11.77
CA THR A 226 -12.08 -3.09 11.22
C THR A 226 -11.26 -4.36 10.93
N SER A 227 -10.07 -4.21 10.33
CA SER A 227 -9.14 -5.32 10.09
C SER A 227 -8.80 -6.03 11.40
N PHE A 228 -8.37 -5.27 12.40
CA PHE A 228 -8.05 -5.79 13.73
C PHE A 228 -9.22 -6.59 14.33
N VAL A 229 -10.40 -5.99 14.45
CA VAL A 229 -11.59 -6.64 15.03
C VAL A 229 -11.93 -7.92 14.24
N GLN A 230 -11.99 -7.86 12.91
CA GLN A 230 -12.38 -9.04 12.13
C GLN A 230 -11.39 -10.19 12.26
N TYR A 231 -10.08 -9.93 12.39
CA TYR A 231 -9.10 -10.99 12.60
C TYR A 231 -9.18 -11.58 14.01
N GLU A 232 -9.34 -10.76 15.04
CA GLU A 232 -9.49 -11.22 16.43
C GLU A 232 -10.74 -12.10 16.62
N PHE A 233 -11.82 -11.79 15.92
CA PHE A 233 -13.04 -12.60 15.93
C PHE A 233 -13.11 -13.67 14.84
N GLY A 234 -12.04 -13.85 14.05
CA GLY A 234 -11.96 -14.89 13.03
C GLY A 234 -12.99 -14.75 11.90
N THR A 235 -13.42 -13.54 11.55
CA THR A 235 -14.51 -13.30 10.57
C THR A 235 -14.01 -12.86 9.19
N VAL A 236 -12.70 -12.85 8.94
CA VAL A 236 -12.15 -12.42 7.65
C VAL A 236 -12.33 -13.51 6.60
N ASN A 237 -13.29 -13.31 5.70
CA ASN A 237 -13.57 -14.19 4.59
C ASN A 237 -13.06 -13.62 3.27
N TRP A 238 -12.42 -14.46 2.46
CA TRP A 238 -12.00 -14.13 1.12
C TRP A 238 -12.42 -15.21 0.13
N LYS A 239 -13.24 -14.82 -0.87
CA LYS A 239 -13.77 -15.72 -1.91
C LYS A 239 -14.38 -17.01 -1.31
N GLY A 240 -15.20 -16.84 -0.27
CA GLY A 240 -15.87 -17.95 0.41
C GLY A 240 -15.00 -18.78 1.36
N ARG A 241 -13.75 -18.38 1.62
CA ARG A 241 -12.85 -19.08 2.56
C ARG A 241 -12.44 -18.16 3.70
N ASN A 242 -12.45 -18.68 4.91
CA ASN A 242 -11.89 -17.98 6.07
C ASN A 242 -10.37 -17.98 5.97
N ILE A 243 -9.75 -16.80 5.99
CA ILE A 243 -8.30 -16.65 5.89
C ILE A 243 -7.61 -16.42 7.24
N CYS A 244 -8.36 -16.33 8.34
CA CYS A 244 -7.80 -16.15 9.67
C CYS A 244 -7.02 -17.38 10.13
N TYR A 245 -7.57 -18.58 9.96
CA TYR A 245 -6.99 -19.82 10.50
C TYR A 245 -5.57 -20.12 10.03
N PRO A 246 -5.25 -20.07 8.72
CA PRO A 246 -3.88 -20.37 8.24
C PRO A 246 -2.82 -19.39 8.78
N ILE A 247 -3.24 -18.19 9.18
CA ILE A 247 -2.35 -17.12 9.62
C ILE A 247 -2.21 -17.14 11.15
N LEU A 248 -3.31 -17.39 11.87
CA LEU A 248 -3.35 -17.49 13.33
C LEU A 248 -2.78 -18.82 13.87
N SER A 249 -2.63 -19.85 13.04
CA SER A 249 -1.95 -21.10 13.41
C SER A 249 -0.56 -21.25 12.76
N PRO A 250 0.50 -20.57 13.25
CA PRO A 250 1.87 -20.81 12.78
C PRO A 250 2.40 -22.23 13.07
N ARG A 251 1.70 -23.05 13.87
CA ARG A 251 2.17 -24.33 14.42
C ARG A 251 1.10 -25.43 14.35
N SER A 252 0.93 -26.07 13.19
CA SER A 252 0.26 -27.40 13.14
C SER A 252 0.59 -28.26 11.91
N TRP A 253 1.70 -28.00 11.20
CA TRP A 253 2.14 -28.83 10.07
C TRP A 253 3.60 -29.29 10.19
N ARG A 254 4.10 -29.37 11.43
CA ARG A 254 5.22 -30.23 11.78
C ARG A 254 4.65 -31.33 12.66
N ASP A 255 4.09 -32.34 12.01
CA ASP A 255 4.08 -33.75 12.39
C ASP A 255 3.90 -34.54 11.09
#